data_AF-A0A421EBZ6-F1
#
_entry.id   AF-A0A421EBZ6-F1
#
_cell.length_a   1.000
_cell.length_b   1.000
_cell.length_c   1.000
_cell.angle_alpha   90.00
_cell.angle_beta   90.00
_cell.angle_gamma   90.00
#
_symmetry.space_group_name_H-M   'P 1'
#
loop_
_entity.id
_entity.type
_entity.pdbx_description
1 polymer ?
#
loop_
_entity_poly.entity_id
_entity_poly.type
_entity_poly.pdbx_seq_one_letter_code
_entity_poly.pdbx_strand_id
1 'polypeptide(L)' 'MAIKPAYVKKTGTLLMERYPDAFGADFEHNKDVVEELTNIESKGVRNRIAGYVTRKMNNPVEA' A
#
# COMPACT_ATOMS: atom_id res chain seq x y z
N MET A 1 8.19 -18.14 5.06
CA MET A 1 7.30 -16.99 4.80
C MET A 1 7.97 -16.08 3.79
N ALA A 2 7.36 -15.79 2.63
CA ALA A 2 7.96 -14.88 1.65
C ALA A 2 7.91 -13.44 2.19
N ILE A 3 9.08 -12.81 2.34
CA ILE A 3 9.19 -11.43 2.78
C ILE A 3 8.86 -10.53 1.59
N LYS A 4 7.90 -9.61 1.75
CA LYS A 4 7.61 -8.62 0.70
C LYS A 4 8.90 -7.85 0.35
N PRO A 5 9.23 -7.67 -0.94
CA PRO A 5 10.41 -6.93 -1.35
C PRO A 5 10.50 -5.55 -0.72
N ALA A 6 11.72 -5.04 -0.52
CA ALA A 6 11.95 -3.76 0.16
C ALA A 6 11.22 -2.59 -0.53
N TYR A 7 11.18 -2.57 -1.86
CA TYR A 7 10.49 -1.52 -2.62
C TYR A 7 8.99 -1.46 -2.30
N VAL A 8 8.31 -2.60 -2.13
CA VAL A 8 6.88 -2.64 -1.80
C VAL A 8 6.62 -1.95 -0.46
N LYS A 9 7.45 -2.23 0.53
CA LYS A 9 7.32 -1.65 1.88
C LYS A 9 7.62 -0.16 1.84
N LYS A 10 8.74 0.24 1.21
CA LYS A 10 9.15 1.64 1.09
C LYS A 10 8.10 2.50 0.38
N THR A 11 7.63 2.06 -0.78
CA THR A 11 6.60 2.77 -1.54
C THR A 11 5.29 2.84 -0.76
N GLY A 12 4.84 1.72 -0.17
CA GLY A 12 3.61 1.71 0.62
C GLY A 12 3.67 2.64 1.83
N THR A 13 4.79 2.64 2.57
CA THR A 13 5.00 3.57 3.70
C THR A 13 5.00 5.02 3.24
N LEU A 14 5.74 5.34 2.17
CA LEU A 14 5.79 6.70 1.63
C LEU A 14 4.41 7.22 1.19
N LEU A 15 3.60 6.35 0.57
CA LEU A 15 2.24 6.71 0.15
C LEU A 15 1.34 7.01 1.36
N MET A 16 1.40 6.19 2.40
CA MET A 16 0.64 6.42 3.64
C MET A 16 1.09 7.69 4.38
N GLU A 17 2.40 7.99 4.38
CA GLU A 17 2.94 9.22 4.99
C GLU A 17 2.52 10.48 4.22
N ARG A 18 2.49 10.40 2.88
CA ARG A 18 2.13 11.54 2.03
C ARG A 18 0.62 11.77 1.95
N TYR A 19 -0.17 10.71 2.00
CA TYR A 19 -1.62 10.75 1.84
C TYR A 19 -2.32 9.91 2.93
N PRO A 20 -2.26 10.34 4.21
CA PRO A 20 -2.77 9.55 5.33
C PRO A 20 -4.27 9.27 5.22
N ASP A 21 -5.04 10.23 4.71
CA ASP A 21 -6.51 10.14 4.62
C ASP A 21 -7.00 9.42 3.35
N ALA A 22 -6.11 9.10 2.40
CA ALA A 22 -6.49 8.47 1.14
C ALA A 22 -6.67 6.95 1.25
N PHE A 23 -6.09 6.33 2.27
CA PHE A 23 -6.06 4.88 2.43
C PHE A 23 -6.96 4.41 3.57
N GLY A 24 -7.48 3.20 3.46
CA GLY A 24 -8.37 2.59 4.45
C GLY A 24 -8.17 1.09 4.64
N ALA A 25 -9.16 0.44 5.24
CA ALA A 25 -9.17 -1.01 5.50
C ALA A 25 -9.52 -1.87 4.28
N ASP A 26 -10.08 -1.27 3.23
CA ASP A 26 -10.50 -1.98 2.01
C ASP A 26 -9.35 -2.14 1.00
N PHE A 27 -9.23 -3.33 0.42
CA PHE A 27 -8.15 -3.63 -0.53
C PHE A 27 -8.41 -3.04 -1.92
N GLU A 28 -9.64 -3.09 -2.41
CA GLU A 28 -9.97 -2.62 -3.75
C GLU A 28 -9.82 -1.10 -3.84
N HIS A 29 -10.34 -0.37 -2.84
CA HIS A 29 -10.12 1.07 -2.68
C HIS A 29 -8.64 1.43 -2.65
N ASN A 30 -7.84 0.76 -1.81
CA ASN A 30 -6.40 1.04 -1.72
C ASN A 30 -5.67 0.73 -3.03
N LYS A 31 -6.12 -0.26 -3.79
CA LYS A 31 -5.53 -0.61 -5.10
C LYS A 31 -5.80 0.49 -6.13
N ASP A 32 -7.01 1.02 -6.16
CA ASP A 32 -7.40 2.12 -7.06
C ASP A 32 -6.65 3.40 -6.69
N VAL A 33 -6.52 3.71 -5.39
CA VAL A 33 -5.71 4.84 -4.90
C VAL A 33 -4.23 4.68 -5.26
N VAL A 34 -3.65 3.48 -5.15
CA VAL A 34 -2.25 3.25 -5.60
C VAL A 34 -2.13 3.43 -7.11
N GLU A 35 -3.14 3.07 -7.90
CA GLU A 35 -3.17 3.28 -9.35
C GLU A 35 -3.20 4.76 -9.73
N GLU A 36 -3.97 5.57 -8.99
CA GLU A 36 -4.05 7.02 -9.20
C GLU A 36 -2.77 7.74 -8.77
N LEU A 37 -2.19 7.34 -7.64
CA LEU A 37 -1.04 8.03 -7.03
C LEU A 37 0.31 7.58 -7.57
N THR A 38 0.37 6.49 -8.35
CA THR A 38 1.63 5.93 -8.87
C THR A 38 1.54 5.52 -10.33
N ASN A 39 2.65 5.63 -11.05
CA ASN A 39 2.80 5.19 -12.44
C ASN A 39 3.22 3.70 -12.53
N ILE A 40 2.78 2.86 -11.61
CA ILE A 40 3.18 1.43 -11.56
C ILE A 40 2.38 0.64 -12.61
N GLU A 41 3.06 0.27 -13.68
CA GLU A 41 2.47 -0.51 -14.79
C GLU A 41 2.21 -1.97 -14.40
N SER A 42 3.03 -2.54 -13.51
CA SER A 42 2.89 -3.94 -13.13
C SER A 42 1.75 -4.14 -12.13
N LYS A 43 0.68 -4.79 -12.60
CA LYS A 43 -0.45 -5.25 -11.76
C LYS A 43 0.01 -5.99 -10.50
N GLY A 44 1.01 -6.87 -10.63
CA GLY A 44 1.52 -7.66 -9.50
C GLY A 44 2.21 -6.81 -8.43
N VAL A 45 2.95 -5.77 -8.86
CA VAL A 45 3.60 -4.83 -7.93
C VAL A 45 2.55 -3.96 -7.25
N ARG A 46 1.61 -3.40 -8.02
CA ARG A 46 0.51 -2.59 -7.50
C ARG A 46 -0.29 -3.33 -6.43
N ASN A 47 -0.70 -4.57 -6.72
CA ASN A 47 -1.45 -5.39 -5.76
C ASN A 47 -0.64 -5.70 -4.48
N ARG A 48 0.67 -5.89 -4.59
CA ARG A 48 1.53 -6.13 -3.42
C ARG A 48 1.64 -4.90 -2.51
N ILE A 49 1.68 -3.71 -3.11
CA ILE A 49 1.71 -2.41 -2.40
C ILE A 49 0.36 -2.15 -1.75
N ALA A 50 -0.74 -2.24 -2.49
CA ALA A 50 -2.10 -2.10 -1.95
C ALA A 50 -2.31 -3.05 -0.76
N GLY A 51 -1.97 -4.34 -0.92
CA GLY A 51 -2.06 -5.31 0.17
C GLY A 51 -1.04 -5.10 1.30
N TYR A 52 0.00 -4.27 1.13
CA TYR A 52 0.86 -3.85 2.24
C TYR A 52 0.19 -2.73 3.03
N VAL A 53 -0.37 -1.74 2.33
CA VAL A 53 -1.11 -0.63 2.90
C VAL A 53 -2.34 -1.12 3.67
N THR A 54 -3.18 -1.98 3.07
CA THR A 54 -4.35 -2.56 3.76
C THR A 54 -3.96 -3.29 5.04
N ARG A 55 -2.86 -4.06 5.02
CA ARG A 55 -2.38 -4.74 6.24
C ARG A 55 -1.94 -3.74 7.32
N LYS A 56 -1.38 -2.61 6.93
CA LYS A 56 -0.93 -1.56 7.86
C LYS A 56 -2.09 -0.73 8.41
N MET A 57 -3.13 -0.50 7.62
CA MET A 57 -4.36 0.16 8.11
C MET A 57 -5.15 -0.72 9.08
N ASN A 58 -5.19 -2.04 8.84
CA ASN A 58 -5.89 -2.98 9.74
C ASN A 58 -5.11 -3.29 11.02
N ASN A 59 -3.78 -3.23 10.96
CA ASN A 59 -2.91 -3.34 12.13
C ASN A 59 -2.12 -2.04 12.27
N PRO A 60 -2.74 -0.96 12.79
CA PRO A 60 -1.98 0.19 13.25
C PRO A 60 -1.01 -0.38 14.29
N VAL A 61 0.26 -0.46 13.92
CA VAL A 61 1.28 -0.85 14.89
C VAL A 61 1.26 0.29 15.88
N GLU A 62 0.80 -0.01 17.10
CA GLU A 62 0.80 0.90 18.24
C GLU A 62 2.17 1.60 18.30
N ALA A 63 2.12 2.93 18.33
CA ALA A 63 3.27 3.78 18.58
C ALA A 63 3.75 3.60 20.02
#